data_AF-A0A7C7GHG5-F1
#
_entry.id   AF-A0A7C7GHG5-F1
#
_cell.length_a   1.000
_cell.length_b   1.000
_cell.length_c   1.000
_cell.angle_alpha   90.00
_cell.angle_beta   90.00
_cell.angle_gamma   90.00
#
_symmetry.space_group_name_H-M   'P 1'
#
loop_
_entity.id
_entity.type
_entity.pdbx_description
1 polymer ?
#
loop_
_entity_poly.entity_id
_entity_poly.type
_entity_poly.pdbx_seq_one_letter_code
_entity_poly.pdbx_strand_id
1 'polypeptide(L)'
;MVMRRYIPLVVGIVLGVLCCLENTWASSITATVDRDPVRLDESFTLVFDVDGPVDSDPDFRSLERDFDILHRSQSTNMNFSNGPSIEHET
;
A
#
# COMPACT_ATOMS: atom_id res chain seq x y z
N MET A 1 29.92 -29.83 -29.15
CA MET A 1 28.68 -30.51 -28.71
C MET A 1 28.29 -30.18 -27.26
N VAL A 2 29.21 -29.73 -26.40
CA VAL A 2 28.95 -29.49 -24.97
C VAL A 2 28.09 -28.23 -24.70
N MET A 3 28.24 -27.17 -25.49
CA MET A 3 27.44 -25.93 -25.34
C MET A 3 25.93 -26.15 -25.45
N ARG A 4 25.45 -27.03 -26.34
CA ARG A 4 24.01 -27.33 -26.50
C ARG A 4 23.37 -27.96 -25.26
N ARG A 5 24.17 -28.56 -24.37
CA ARG A 5 23.70 -29.20 -23.12
C ARG A 5 23.48 -28.21 -21.99
N TYR A 6 24.23 -27.10 -21.95
CA TYR A 6 24.13 -26.09 -20.89
C TYR A 6 23.09 -25.01 -21.16
N ILE A 7 22.67 -24.83 -22.43
CA ILE A 7 21.61 -23.88 -22.82
C ILE A 7 20.33 -24.02 -21.98
N PRO A 8 19.72 -25.20 -21.79
CA PRO A 8 18.49 -25.30 -21.00
C PRO A 8 18.71 -24.96 -19.52
N LEU A 9 19.91 -25.22 -18.99
CA LEU A 9 20.27 -24.89 -17.61
C LEU A 9 20.41 -23.38 -17.43
N VAL A 10 21.09 -22.70 -18.37
CA VAL A 10 21.23 -21.24 -18.37
C VAL A 10 19.86 -20.56 -18.57
N VAL A 11 19.01 -21.07 -19.47
CA VAL A 11 17.64 -20.57 -19.66
C VAL A 11 16.81 -20.74 -18.40
N GLY A 12 16.89 -21.90 -17.73
CA GLY A 12 16.18 -22.13 -16.48
C GLY A 12 16.61 -21.18 -15.35
N ILE A 13 17.92 -20.91 -15.25
CA ILE A 13 18.46 -19.93 -14.29
C ILE A 13 17.98 -18.52 -14.62
N VAL A 14 18.04 -18.10 -15.89
CA VAL A 14 17.58 -16.78 -16.33
C VAL A 14 16.08 -16.60 -16.06
N LEU A 15 15.27 -17.62 -16.36
CA LEU A 15 13.82 -17.59 -16.12
C LEU A 15 13.50 -17.55 -14.62
N GLY A 16 14.24 -18.30 -13.80
CA GLY A 16 14.11 -18.28 -12.34
C GLY A 16 14.45 -16.91 -11.75
N VAL A 17 15.54 -16.28 -12.21
CA VAL A 17 15.92 -14.92 -11.80
C VAL A 17 14.87 -13.89 -12.22
N LEU A 18 14.28 -14.06 -13.42
CA LEU A 18 13.24 -13.17 -13.91
C LEU A 18 11.95 -13.26 -13.09
N CYS A 19 11.60 -14.45 -12.57
CA CYS A 19 10.43 -14.64 -11.71
C CYS A 19 10.63 -14.13 -10.28
N CYS A 20 11.87 -13.95 -9.81
CA CYS A 20 12.14 -13.41 -8.47
C CYS A 20 12.17 -11.88 -8.41
N LEU A 21 11.89 -11.19 -9.50
CA LEU A 21 11.74 -9.72 -9.56
C LEU A 21 10.35 -9.31 -9.01
N GLU A 22 10.08 -9.66 -7.75
CA GLU A 22 8.93 -9.15 -7.02
C GLU A 22 9.17 -7.68 -6.68
N ASN A 23 8.28 -6.79 -7.11
CA ASN A 23 8.31 -5.39 -6.69
C ASN A 23 7.51 -5.28 -5.40
N THR A 24 8.20 -5.24 -4.26
CA THR A 24 7.53 -4.93 -2.98
C THR A 24 7.19 -3.44 -2.96
N TRP A 25 5.95 -3.09 -3.31
CA TRP A 25 5.45 -1.74 -3.10
C TRP A 25 5.11 -1.59 -1.62
N ALA A 26 5.92 -0.81 -0.90
CA ALA A 26 5.54 -0.37 0.43
C ALA A 26 4.46 0.70 0.28
N SER A 27 3.27 0.45 0.81
CA SER A 27 2.24 1.48 0.94
C SER A 27 2.74 2.56 1.91
N SER A 28 2.66 3.81 1.49
CA SER A 28 3.04 4.94 2.34
C SER A 28 1.88 5.26 3.29
N ILE A 29 2.20 5.41 4.58
CA ILE A 29 1.25 5.83 5.61
C ILE A 29 1.71 7.19 6.13
N THR A 30 0.82 8.18 6.05
CA THR A 30 1.04 9.51 6.58
C THR A 30 0.11 9.75 7.76
N ALA A 31 0.66 10.22 8.89
CA ALA A 31 -0.11 10.62 10.05
C ALA A 31 -0.04 12.13 10.23
N THR A 32 -1.21 12.77 10.31
CA THR A 32 -1.34 14.23 10.47
C THR A 32 -2.29 14.57 11.60
N VAL A 33 -2.01 15.68 12.28
CA VAL A 33 -2.87 16.25 13.30
C VAL A 33 -3.46 17.56 12.78
N ASP A 34 -4.68 17.91 13.20
CA ASP A 34 -5.35 19.13 12.73
C ASP A 34 -4.68 20.43 13.22
N ARG A 35 -3.76 20.35 14.18
CA ARG A 35 -3.03 21.49 14.78
C ARG A 35 -1.58 21.15 15.06
N ASP A 36 -0.73 22.17 14.91
CA ASP A 36 0.67 22.15 15.33
C ASP A 36 1.04 23.51 15.96
N PRO A 37 1.34 23.60 17.28
CA PRO A 37 1.39 22.50 18.25
C PRO A 37 0.03 22.14 18.84
N VAL A 38 -0.13 20.88 19.24
CA VAL A 38 -1.24 20.42 20.09
C VAL A 38 -0.93 20.78 21.55
N ARG A 39 -1.89 21.39 22.23
CA ARG A 39 -1.81 21.74 23.66
C ARG A 39 -2.10 20.52 24.52
N LEU A 40 -1.52 20.51 25.71
CA LEU A 40 -1.90 19.53 26.74
C LEU A 40 -3.37 19.68 27.12
N ASP A 41 -4.02 18.55 27.42
CA ASP A 41 -5.42 18.47 27.85
C ASP A 41 -6.46 18.96 26.83
N GLU A 42 -6.12 19.02 25.53
CA GLU A 42 -7.08 19.29 24.46
C GLU A 42 -7.38 18.06 23.60
N SER A 43 -8.57 18.04 23.03
CA SER A 43 -8.94 17.06 22.00
C SER A 43 -8.46 17.53 20.63
N PHE A 44 -7.91 16.61 19.84
CA PHE A 44 -7.46 16.83 18.48
C PHE A 44 -7.88 15.66 17.59
N THR A 45 -7.81 15.87 16.29
CA THR A 45 -8.08 14.86 15.27
C THR A 45 -6.76 14.33 14.73
N LEU A 46 -6.56 13.02 14.81
CA LEU A 46 -5.46 12.30 14.17
C LEU A 46 -5.99 11.65 12.89
N VAL A 47 -5.41 12.01 11.76
CA VAL A 47 -5.77 11.46 10.44
C VAL A 47 -4.65 10.55 9.96
N PHE A 48 -5.02 9.33 9.57
CA PHE A 48 -4.15 8.39 8.88
C PHE A 48 -4.54 8.36 7.40
N ASP A 49 -3.61 8.73 6.54
CA ASP A 49 -3.74 8.65 5.08
C ASP A 49 -2.86 7.51 4.57
N VAL A 50 -3.45 6.60 3.79
CA VAL A 50 -2.78 5.38 3.32
C VAL A 50 -2.89 5.31 1.80
N ASP A 51 -1.74 5.26 1.13
CA ASP A 51 -1.67 5.13 -0.32
C ASP A 51 -1.59 3.64 -0.69
N GLY A 52 -2.75 3.01 -0.89
CA GLY A 52 -2.85 1.60 -1.27
C GLY A 52 -3.98 0.83 -0.57
N PRO A 53 -4.17 -0.45 -0.94
CA PRO A 53 -5.13 -1.32 -0.26
C PRO A 53 -4.71 -1.54 1.19
N VAL A 54 -5.69 -1.46 2.10
CA VAL A 54 -5.51 -1.79 3.51
C VAL A 54 -6.08 -3.20 3.72
N ASP A 55 -5.20 -4.18 3.93
CA ASP A 55 -5.58 -5.59 4.00
C ASP A 55 -6.41 -5.96 5.23
N SER A 56 -6.28 -5.23 6.35
CA SER A 56 -6.91 -5.55 7.63
C SER A 56 -7.19 -4.30 8.45
N ASP A 57 -8.15 -4.39 9.38
CA ASP A 57 -8.44 -3.30 10.31
C ASP A 57 -7.17 -2.94 11.10
N PRO A 58 -6.71 -1.68 11.09
CA PRO A 58 -5.48 -1.29 11.78
C PRO A 58 -5.59 -1.47 13.29
N ASP A 59 -4.49 -1.90 13.92
CA ASP A 59 -4.43 -2.07 15.38
C ASP A 59 -4.13 -0.74 16.09
N PHE A 60 -5.14 -0.18 16.76
CA PHE A 60 -5.04 1.09 17.49
C PHE A 60 -4.84 0.93 19.01
N ARG A 61 -4.57 -0.28 19.52
CA ARG A 61 -4.37 -0.52 20.96
C ARG A 61 -3.28 0.35 21.58
N SER A 62 -2.25 0.67 20.80
CA SER A 62 -1.16 1.57 21.22
C SER A 62 -1.65 3.00 21.48
N LEU A 63 -2.61 3.49 20.68
CA LEU A 63 -3.18 4.83 20.82
C LEU A 63 -4.11 4.90 22.05
N GLU A 64 -4.87 3.83 22.28
CA GLU A 64 -5.81 3.71 23.41
C GLU A 64 -5.11 3.66 24.78
N ARG A 65 -3.80 3.38 24.81
CA ARG A 65 -3.00 3.46 26.04
C ARG A 65 -2.77 4.91 26.48
N ASP A 66 -2.63 5.81 25.51
CA ASP A 66 -2.14 7.16 25.72
C ASP A 66 -3.25 8.22 25.51
N PHE A 67 -4.36 7.88 24.83
CA PHE A 67 -5.48 8.76 24.51
C PHE A 67 -6.84 8.10 24.71
N ASP A 68 -7.85 8.89 25.09
CA ASP A 68 -9.26 8.49 25.05
C ASP A 68 -9.83 8.75 23.64
N ILE A 69 -10.36 7.72 23.00
CA ILE A 69 -10.87 7.78 21.62
C ILE A 69 -12.33 8.20 21.63
N LEU A 70 -12.57 9.51 21.50
CA LEU A 70 -13.93 10.08 21.48
C LEU A 70 -14.72 9.68 20.23
N HIS A 71 -14.05 9.59 19.08
CA HIS A 71 -14.67 9.26 17.80
C HIS A 71 -13.66 8.59 16.86
N ARG A 72 -14.12 7.61 16.07
CA ARG A 72 -13.35 6.95 15.02
C ARG A 72 -14.20 6.83 13.75
N SER A 73 -13.62 7.18 12.61
CA SER A 73 -14.22 6.98 11.30
C SER A 73 -13.18 6.55 10.29
N GLN A 74 -13.58 5.69 9.36
CA GLN A 74 -12.77 5.24 8.24
C GLN A 74 -13.54 5.53 6.94
N SER A 75 -12.83 5.97 5.92
CA SER A 75 -13.37 6.16 4.58
C SER A 75 -12.37 5.63 3.56
N THR A 76 -12.86 4.89 2.58
CA THR A 76 -12.05 4.37 1.47
C THR A 76 -12.56 4.98 0.19
N ASN A 77 -11.70 5.70 -0.53
CA ASN A 77 -12.03 6.24 -1.84
C ASN A 77 -11.34 5.38 -2.93
N MET A 78 -12.13 4.66 -3.72
CA MET A 78 -11.61 3.85 -4.83
C MET A 78 -11.80 4.61 -6.14
N ASN A 79 -10.71 5.07 -6.74
CA ASN A 79 -10.76 5.73 -8.04
C ASN A 79 -10.56 4.71 -9.17
N PHE A 80 -11.64 4.33 -9.87
CA PHE A 80 -11.55 3.49 -11.06
C PHE A 80 -11.30 4.36 -12.28
N SER A 81 -10.03 4.50 -12.67
CA SER A 81 -9.66 5.16 -13.92
C SER A 81 -10.07 4.27 -15.10
N ASN A 82 -11.26 4.48 -15.65
CA ASN A 82 -11.67 3.86 -16.92
C ASN A 82 -10.70 4.30 -18.01
N GLY A 83 -9.97 3.35 -18.61
CA GLY A 83 -9.19 3.58 -19.82
C GLY A 83 -10.11 3.96 -21.00
N PRO A 84 -9.57 4.57 -22.07
CA PRO A 84 -10.38 5.00 -23.21
C PRO A 84 -11.08 3.80 -23.85
N SER A 85 -12.40 3.89 -23.97
CA SER A 85 -13.23 2.95 -24.72
C SER A 85 -12.86 3.04 -26.19
N ILE A 86 -12.24 1.99 -26.73
CA ILE A 86 -12.04 1.88 -28.17
C ILE A 86 -13.37 1.47 -28.77
N GLU A 87 -14.11 2.44 -29.30
CA GLU A 87 -15.31 2.20 -30.09
C GLU A 87 -14.89 1.55 -31.41
N HIS A 88 -15.24 0.28 -31.60
CA HIS A 88 -15.02 -0.41 -32.86
C HIS A 88 -16.26 -0.18 -33.74
N GLU A 89 -16.24 0.91 -34.51
CA GLU A 89 -17.21 1.13 -35.60
C GLU A 89 -17.05 0.01 -36.64
N THR A 90 -18.09 -0.80 -36.80
CA THR A 90 -18.26 -1.78 -37.89
C THR A 90 -18.90 -1.16 -39.11
#